data_AF-J0PS85-F1
#
_entry.id   AF-J0PS85-F1
#
_cell.length_a   1.000
_cell.length_b   1.000
_cell.length_c   1.000
_cell.angle_alpha   90.00
_cell.angle_beta   90.00
_cell.angle_gamma   90.00
#
_symmetry.space_group_name_H-M   'P 1'
#
loop_
_entity.id
_entity.type
_entity.pdbx_description
1 polymer ?
#
loop_
_entity_poly.entity_id
_entity_poly.type
_entity_poly.pdbx_seq_one_letter_code
_entity_poly.pdbx_strand_id
1 'polypeptide(L)'
;MLKLKVRSNDVSLRTWKLQRLGELVDWAFTSVPFYRDLYKEIGYSVGEIRSYDDFTRLPIISREHLPFVGDLNSYHLSSHLLHDELRGLETTGSTGRPV
;
A
#
# COMPACT_ATOMS: atom_id res chain seq x y z
N MET A 1 -31.41 13.69 -9.02
CA MET A 1 -30.02 13.21 -9.15
C MET A 1 -29.84 12.03 -8.20
N LEU A 2 -29.55 10.83 -8.73
CA LEU A 2 -29.69 9.56 -8.04
C LEU A 2 -28.79 9.44 -6.79
N LYS A 3 -29.38 9.11 -5.64
CA LYS A 3 -28.65 8.57 -4.49
C LYS A 3 -28.34 7.11 -4.77
N LEU A 4 -27.09 6.78 -5.06
CA LEU A 4 -26.62 5.39 -5.08
C LEU A 4 -26.73 4.83 -3.65
N LYS A 5 -27.86 4.21 -3.32
CA LYS A 5 -28.00 3.42 -2.10
C LYS A 5 -27.37 2.06 -2.38
N VAL A 6 -26.04 2.00 -2.24
CA VAL A 6 -25.28 0.76 -2.34
C VAL A 6 -25.67 -0.10 -1.14
N ARG A 7 -26.66 -0.98 -1.34
CA ARG A 7 -26.97 -2.05 -0.42
C ARG A 7 -26.08 -3.23 -0.80
N SER A 8 -24.81 -3.16 -0.43
CA SER A 8 -23.87 -4.25 -0.68
C SER A 8 -24.35 -5.49 0.08
N ASN A 9 -24.62 -6.58 -0.63
CA ASN A 9 -24.59 -7.90 0.00
C ASN A 9 -23.14 -8.11 0.50
N ASP A 10 -22.94 -8.51 1.76
CA ASP A 10 -21.62 -8.63 2.39
C ASP A 10 -20.62 -9.46 1.56
N VAL A 11 -21.12 -10.49 0.86
CA VAL A 11 -20.34 -11.35 -0.03
C VAL A 11 -19.79 -10.58 -1.23
N SER A 12 -20.61 -9.76 -1.90
CA SER A 12 -20.19 -8.96 -3.06
C SER A 12 -19.13 -7.92 -2.66
N LEU A 13 -19.28 -7.31 -1.48
CA LEU A 13 -18.30 -6.37 -0.96
C LEU A 13 -16.97 -7.06 -0.60
N ARG A 14 -17.03 -8.26 -0.01
CA ARG A 14 -15.82 -9.03 0.33
C ARG A 14 -15.03 -9.43 -0.92
N THR A 15 -15.70 -9.87 -1.97
CA THR A 15 -15.03 -10.25 -3.22
C THR A 15 -14.40 -9.04 -3.90
N TRP A 16 -15.13 -7.92 -3.98
CA TRP A 16 -14.60 -6.68 -4.54
C TRP A 16 -13.36 -6.18 -3.75
N LYS A 17 -13.42 -6.21 -2.42
CA LYS A 17 -12.29 -5.83 -1.56
C LYS A 17 -11.06 -6.70 -1.81
N LEU A 18 -11.25 -8.01 -1.93
CA LEU A 18 -10.16 -8.95 -2.19
C LEU A 18 -9.49 -8.68 -3.55
N GLN A 19 -10.30 -8.50 -4.60
CA GLN A 19 -9.79 -8.13 -5.92
C GLN A 19 -8.98 -6.82 -5.85
N ARG A 20 -9.56 -5.79 -5.21
CA ARG A 20 -8.90 -4.49 -5.09
C ARG A 20 -7.61 -4.57 -4.28
N LEU A 21 -7.56 -5.43 -3.27
CA LEU A 21 -6.39 -5.67 -2.46
C LEU A 21 -5.26 -6.30 -3.29
N GLY A 22 -5.57 -7.33 -4.08
CA GLY A 22 -4.61 -7.94 -5.00
C GLY A 22 -4.02 -6.94 -5.98
N GLU A 23 -4.87 -6.14 -6.64
CA GLU A 23 -4.43 -5.07 -7.55
C GLU A 23 -3.49 -4.06 -6.87
N LEU A 24 -3.77 -3.69 -5.62
CA LEU A 24 -2.95 -2.74 -4.86
C LEU A 24 -1.60 -3.34 -4.49
N VAL A 25 -1.56 -4.61 -4.06
CA VAL A 25 -0.32 -5.30 -3.71
C VAL A 25 0.55 -5.49 -4.96
N ASP A 26 -0.04 -5.91 -6.09
CA ASP A 26 0.66 -6.03 -7.37
C ASP A 26 1.26 -4.69 -7.83
N TRP A 27 0.48 -3.61 -7.71
CA TRP A 27 0.95 -2.27 -8.06
C TRP A 27 2.07 -1.79 -7.13
N ALA A 28 1.96 -2.03 -5.82
CA ALA A 28 3.01 -1.68 -4.87
C ALA A 28 4.30 -2.47 -5.16
N PHE A 29 4.18 -3.78 -5.40
CA PHE A 29 5.29 -4.67 -5.74
C PHE A 29 6.02 -4.25 -7.02
N THR A 30 5.27 -3.84 -8.04
CA THR A 30 5.85 -3.50 -9.35
C THR A 30 6.39 -2.07 -9.40
N SER A 31 5.78 -1.13 -8.69
CA SER A 31 6.09 0.29 -8.84
C SER A 31 6.89 0.92 -7.70
N VAL A 32 6.87 0.35 -6.49
CA VAL A 32 7.54 0.93 -5.32
C VAL A 32 8.73 0.05 -4.90
N PRO A 33 9.97 0.54 -4.95
CA PRO A 33 11.16 -0.24 -4.60
C PRO A 33 11.09 -0.90 -3.21
N PHE A 34 10.67 -0.15 -2.20
CA PHE A 34 10.50 -0.65 -0.83
C PHE A 34 9.61 -1.90 -0.76
N TYR A 35 8.41 -1.87 -1.34
CA TYR A 35 7.49 -3.02 -1.31
C TYR A 35 7.98 -4.18 -2.17
N ARG A 36 8.67 -3.88 -3.28
CA ARG A 36 9.26 -4.91 -4.13
C ARG A 36 10.27 -5.75 -3.37
N ASP A 37 11.18 -5.09 -2.65
CA ASP A 37 12.25 -5.78 -1.92
C ASP A 37 11.65 -6.53 -0.73
N LEU A 38 10.76 -5.89 0.04
CA LEU A 38 10.05 -6.50 1.17
C LEU A 38 9.28 -7.76 0.77
N TYR A 39 8.53 -7.73 -0.34
CA TYR A 39 7.72 -8.88 -0.75
C TYR A 39 8.54 -9.97 -1.45
N LYS A 40 9.69 -9.63 -2.05
CA LYS A 40 10.63 -10.64 -2.58
C LYS A 40 11.22 -11.52 -1.48
N GLU A 41 11.37 -11.01 -0.26
CA GLU A 41 11.89 -11.79 0.88
C GLU A 41 11.05 -13.03 1.18
N ILE A 42 9.75 -12.97 0.90
CA ILE A 42 8.81 -14.10 1.07
C ILE A 42 8.45 -14.79 -0.26
N GLY A 43 9.14 -14.45 -1.35
CA GLY A 43 8.92 -15.06 -2.67
C GLY A 43 7.62 -14.61 -3.37
N TYR A 44 7.05 -13.46 -3.00
CA TYR A 44 5.83 -12.96 -3.62
C TYR A 44 6.01 -12.69 -5.13
N SER A 45 4.95 -12.93 -5.90
CA SER A 45 4.85 -12.63 -7.33
C SER A 45 3.49 -12.01 -7.65
N VAL A 46 3.41 -11.30 -8.78
CA VAL A 46 2.17 -10.65 -9.25
C VAL A 46 1.04 -11.68 -9.36
N GLY A 47 -0.13 -11.37 -8.82
CA GLY A 47 -1.32 -12.22 -8.86
C GLY A 47 -1.38 -13.33 -7.80
N GLU A 48 -0.50 -13.30 -6.80
CA GLU A 48 -0.48 -14.30 -5.71
C GLU A 48 -1.51 -14.03 -4.59
N ILE A 49 -2.09 -12.82 -4.51
CA ILE A 49 -3.19 -12.57 -3.56
C ILE A 49 -4.51 -13.08 -4.16
N ARG A 50 -4.90 -14.31 -3.81
CA ARG A 50 -6.14 -14.96 -4.28
C ARG A 50 -7.16 -15.17 -3.16
N SER A 51 -6.75 -14.93 -1.92
CA SER A 51 -7.54 -15.03 -0.71
C SER A 51 -7.06 -14.01 0.34
N TYR A 52 -7.87 -13.80 1.39
CA TYR A 52 -7.43 -12.98 2.53
C TYR A 52 -6.28 -13.65 3.29
N ASP A 53 -6.17 -14.98 3.26
CA ASP A 53 -5.07 -15.73 3.90
C ASP A 53 -3.75 -15.57 3.14
N ASP A 54 -3.79 -15.33 1.83
CA ASP A 54 -2.57 -14.97 1.08
C ASP A 54 -2.09 -13.58 1.49
N PHE A 55 -3.02 -12.65 1.73
CA PHE A 55 -2.70 -11.30 2.16
C PHE A 55 -2.08 -11.25 3.56
N THR A 56 -2.53 -12.09 4.50
CA THR A 56 -1.96 -12.14 5.85
C THR A 56 -0.53 -12.66 5.92
N ARG A 57 -0.01 -13.25 4.83
CA ARG A 57 1.38 -13.69 4.72
C ARG A 57 2.34 -12.57 4.37
N LEU A 58 1.84 -11.43 3.86
CA LEU A 58 2.70 -10.29 3.55
C LEU A 58 3.33 -9.74 4.84
N PRO A 59 4.60 -9.32 4.81
CA PRO A 59 5.24 -8.70 5.97
C PRO A 59 4.49 -7.44 6.42
N ILE A 60 4.31 -7.30 7.73
CA ILE A 60 3.71 -6.11 8.33
C ILE A 60 4.78 -5.02 8.42
N ILE A 61 4.47 -3.85 7.88
CA ILE A 61 5.31 -2.66 8.06
C ILE A 61 4.87 -1.87 9.29
N SER A 62 5.85 -1.28 9.93
CA SER A 62 5.70 -0.42 11.11
C SER A 62 6.31 0.96 10.84
N ARG A 63 6.10 1.91 11.75
CA ARG A 63 6.46 3.32 11.56
C ARG A 63 7.94 3.52 11.26
N GLU A 64 8.81 2.73 11.86
CA GLU A 64 10.26 2.76 11.67
C GLU A 64 10.72 2.41 10.25
N HIS A 65 9.86 1.80 9.44
CA HIS A 65 10.13 1.54 8.03
C HIS A 65 9.73 2.70 7.12
N LEU A 66 9.03 3.71 7.64
CA LEU A 66 8.63 4.88 6.85
C LEU A 66 9.74 5.94 6.86
N PRO A 67 10.00 6.59 5.72
CA PRO A 67 10.94 7.69 5.67
C PRO A 67 10.37 8.89 6.44
N PHE A 68 11.24 9.66 7.08
CA PHE A 68 10.88 11.01 7.52
C PHE A 68 10.70 11.91 6.30
N VAL A 69 9.83 12.93 6.39
CA VAL A 69 9.56 13.81 5.24
C VAL A 69 10.81 14.51 4.73
N GLY A 70 11.75 14.87 5.61
CA GLY A 70 13.05 15.42 5.23
C GLY A 70 13.99 14.43 4.50
N ASP A 71 13.72 13.13 4.61
CA ASP A 71 14.54 12.03 4.05
C ASP A 71 13.78 11.28 2.94
N LEU A 72 12.69 11.84 2.41
CA LEU A 72 11.92 11.24 1.33
C LEU A 72 12.81 11.06 0.09
N ASN A 73 13.21 9.83 -0.15
CA ASN A 73 13.93 9.42 -1.34
C ASN A 73 13.02 8.59 -2.24
N SER A 74 13.49 8.30 -3.45
CA SER A 74 12.73 7.52 -4.44
C SER A 74 12.46 6.07 -4.03
N TYR A 75 13.09 5.55 -2.97
CA TYR A 75 12.94 4.15 -2.55
C TYR A 75 11.53 3.83 -2.04
N HIS A 76 10.88 4.80 -1.39
CA HIS A 76 9.52 4.65 -0.86
C HIS A 76 8.45 5.21 -1.80
N LEU A 77 8.85 5.75 -2.93
CA LEU A 77 7.96 6.36 -3.91
C LEU A 77 7.70 5.39 -5.06
N SER A 78 6.51 5.51 -5.63
CA SER A 78 6.22 4.82 -6.89
C SER A 78 7.07 5.44 -7.99
N SER A 79 7.65 4.59 -8.84
CA SER A 79 8.39 5.00 -10.04
C SER A 79 7.54 5.78 -11.05
N HIS A 80 6.22 5.83 -10.85
CA HIS A 80 5.28 6.62 -11.66
C HIS A 80 5.08 8.04 -11.14
N LEU A 81 5.71 8.42 -10.03
CA LEU A 81 5.58 9.75 -9.44
C LEU A 81 6.83 10.58 -9.69
N LEU A 82 6.65 11.84 -10.06
CA LEU A 82 7.72 12.84 -10.10
C LEU A 82 7.86 13.45 -8.71
N HIS A 83 9.05 13.36 -8.14
CA HIS A 83 9.31 13.81 -6.76
C HIS A 83 8.98 15.29 -6.55
N ASP A 84 9.28 16.14 -7.54
CA ASP A 84 9.09 17.59 -7.48
C ASP A 84 7.62 18.03 -7.46
N GLU A 85 6.69 17.12 -7.78
CA GLU A 85 5.25 17.40 -7.78
C GLU A 85 4.57 16.95 -6.48
N LEU A 86 5.31 16.36 -5.54
CA LEU A 86 4.76 15.81 -4.31
C LEU A 86 4.66 16.87 -3.21
N ARG A 87 3.50 16.92 -2.57
CA ARG A 87 3.30 17.71 -1.35
C ARG A 87 3.56 16.83 -0.13
N GLY A 88 4.60 17.15 0.63
CA GLY A 88 4.86 16.54 1.94
C GLY A 88 3.74 16.88 2.93
N LEU A 89 3.23 15.85 3.60
CA LEU A 89 2.34 15.97 4.75
C LEU A 89 2.97 15.18 5.89
N GLU A 90 3.12 15.83 7.04
CA GLU A 90 3.72 15.24 8.23
C GLU A 90 2.65 14.99 9.28
N THR A 91 2.82 13.92 10.03
CA THR A 91 2.06 13.70 11.26
C THR A 91 2.82 14.30 12.45
N THR A 92 2.14 15.06 13.32
CA THR A 92 2.74 15.78 14.48
C THR A 92 3.17 14.83 15.63
N GLY A 93 3.61 13.61 15.32
CA GLY A 93 3.64 12.46 16.23
C GLY A 93 4.22 12.71 17.64
N SER A 94 3.61 12.04 18.63
CA SER A 94 3.95 12.10 20.07
C SER A 94 5.37 11.61 20.44
N THR A 95 6.10 11.05 19.49
CA THR A 95 7.45 10.49 19.64
C THR A 95 8.57 11.49 19.35
N GLY A 96 8.24 12.75 19.04
CA GLY A 96 9.20 13.86 18.89
C GLY A 96 9.89 13.96 17.53
N ARG A 97 9.57 13.09 16.55
CA ARG A 97 10.05 13.18 15.16
C ARG A 97 8.91 12.99 14.15
N PRO A 98 8.68 13.95 13.23
CA PRO A 98 7.58 13.92 12.28
C PRO A 98 7.87 12.95 11.13
N VAL A 99 6.98 11.98 10.94
CA VAL A 99 6.94 11.06 9.77
C VAL A 99 5.88 11.52 8.78
#